data_AF-A0A382CAX5-F1
#
_entry.id   AF-A0A382CAX5-F1
#
_cell.length_a   1.000
_cell.length_b   1.000
_cell.length_c   1.000
_cell.angle_alpha   90.00
_cell.angle_beta   90.00
_cell.angle_gamma   90.00
#
_symmetry.space_group_name_H-M   'P 1'
#
loop_
_entity.id
_entity.type
_entity.pdbx_description
1 polymer ?
#
loop_
_entity_poly.entity_id
_entity_poly.type
_entity_poly.pdbx_seq_one_letter_code
_entity_poly.pdbx_strand_id
1 'polypeptide(L)' 'MDNKHVNVLIVGAGLSGIGAAYHIEKECSDKEYLILESRDQLGGTWDLFRYPGIRSDSDMCTMGFR' A
#
# COMPACT_ATOMS: atom_id res chain seq x y z
N MET A 1 27.16 -2.20 -5.56
CA MET A 1 25.77 -2.26 -5.09
C MET A 1 25.03 -3.08 -6.12
N ASP A 2 24.51 -4.24 -5.75
CA ASP A 2 23.76 -5.07 -6.69
C ASP A 2 22.41 -4.41 -6.97
N ASN A 3 22.12 -4.16 -8.24
CA ASN A 3 20.83 -3.64 -8.67
C ASN A 3 19.81 -4.78 -8.58
N LYS A 4 18.92 -4.71 -7.58
CA LYS A 4 17.80 -5.64 -7.49
C LYS A 4 16.78 -5.29 -8.57
N HIS A 5 16.66 -6.16 -9.57
CA HIS A 5 15.59 -6.10 -10.54
C HIS A 5 14.33 -6.76 -9.97
N VAL A 6 13.17 -6.13 -10.20
CA VAL A 6 11.84 -6.66 -9.86
C VAL A 6 10.91 -6.44 -11.04
N ASN A 7 9.87 -7.26 -11.18
CA ASN A 7 8.91 -7.11 -12.27
C ASN A 7 8.00 -5.89 -12.06
N VAL A 8 7.63 -5.62 -10.81
CA VAL A 8 6.77 -4.48 -10.44
C VAL A 8 7.35 -3.73 -9.24
N LEU A 9 7.45 -2.41 -9.36
CA LEU A 9 7.78 -1.52 -8.26
C LEU A 9 6.54 -0.71 -7.87
N ILE A 10 6.12 -0.85 -6.61
CA ILE A 10 5.03 -0.09 -6.01
C ILE A 10 5.63 0.99 -5.13
N VAL A 11 5.20 2.23 -5.30
CA VAL A 11 5.64 3.37 -4.48
C VAL A 11 4.51 3.80 -3.55
N GLY A 12 4.73 3.68 -2.25
CA GLY A 12 3.78 3.97 -1.18
C GLY A 12 3.12 2.72 -0.59
N ALA A 13 3.14 2.58 0.73
CA ALA A 13 2.50 1.52 1.51
C ALA A 13 1.20 2.00 2.20
N GLY A 14 0.40 2.80 1.48
CA GLY A 14 -0.99 3.10 1.84
C GLY A 14 -1.96 2.01 1.37
N LEU A 15 -3.26 2.21 1.59
CA LEU A 15 -4.31 1.26 1.18
C LEU A 15 -4.19 0.84 -0.30
N SER A 16 -3.95 1.79 -1.21
CA SER A 16 -3.79 1.49 -2.64
C SER A 16 -2.56 0.64 -2.95
N GLY A 17 -1.42 0.91 -2.31
CA GLY A 17 -0.19 0.15 -2.56
C GLY A 17 -0.27 -1.28 -2.01
N ILE A 18 -0.85 -1.43 -0.82
CA ILE A 18 -1.12 -2.74 -0.21
C ILE A 18 -2.14 -3.54 -1.05
N GLY A 19 -3.22 -2.89 -1.50
CA GLY A 19 -4.20 -3.52 -2.38
C GLY A 19 -3.59 -3.96 -3.71
N ALA A 20 -2.76 -3.12 -4.34
CA ALA A 20 -2.06 -3.47 -5.56
C ALA A 20 -1.14 -4.70 -5.38
N ALA A 21 -0.38 -4.74 -4.30
CA ALA A 21 0.47 -5.89 -3.96
C ALA A 21 -0.33 -7.18 -3.81
N TYR A 22 -1.45 -7.14 -3.08
CA TYR A 22 -2.36 -8.28 -2.93
C TYR A 22 -2.87 -8.79 -4.29
N HIS A 23 -3.31 -7.89 -5.18
CA HIS A 23 -3.81 -8.29 -6.49
C HIS A 23 -2.70 -8.87 -7.38
N ILE A 24 -1.48 -8.33 -7.34
CA ILE A 24 -0.33 -8.91 -8.05
C ILE A 24 -0.05 -10.33 -7.54
N GLU A 25 0.01 -10.52 -6.22
CA GLU A 25 0.29 -11.82 -5.63
C GLU A 25 -0.79 -12.86 -5.98
N LYS A 26 -2.05 -12.42 -6.05
CA LYS A 26 -3.20 -13.28 -6.37
C LYS A 26 -3.35 -13.60 -7.85
N GLU A 27 -3.12 -12.62 -8.73
CA GLU A 27 -3.46 -12.70 -10.16
C GLU A 27 -2.23 -12.89 -11.06
N CYS A 28 -1.03 -12.62 -10.55
CA CYS A 28 0.24 -12.69 -11.26
C CYS A 28 1.31 -13.33 -10.36
N SER A 29 1.04 -14.56 -9.89
CA SER A 29 1.89 -15.28 -8.93
C SER A 29 3.32 -15.55 -9.43
N ASP A 30 3.57 -15.40 -10.73
CA ASP A 30 4.88 -15.50 -11.37
C ASP A 30 5.71 -14.20 -11.31
N LYS A 31 5.12 -13.09 -10.82
CA LYS A 31 5.79 -11.78 -10.78
C LYS A 31 6.24 -11.39 -9.39
N GLU A 32 7.51 -11.06 -9.28
CA GLU A 32 8.08 -10.45 -8.08
C GLU A 32 7.76 -8.95 -8.04
N TYR A 33 7.35 -8.48 -6.86
CA TYR A 33 7.10 -7.07 -6.60
C TYR A 33 7.90 -6.55 -5.40
N LEU A 34 8.15 -5.25 -5.38
CA LEU A 34 8.72 -4.53 -4.24
C LEU A 34 7.86 -3.31 -3.93
N ILE A 35 7.55 -3.10 -2.65
CA ILE A 35 6.92 -1.86 -2.17
C ILE A 35 8.00 -1.00 -1.52
N LEU A 36 8.10 0.25 -1.94
CA LEU A 36 8.92 1.26 -1.28
C LEU A 36 8.02 2.27 -0.58
N GLU A 37 8.15 2.38 0.73
CA GLU A 37 7.53 3.43 1.54
C GLU A 37 8.62 4.36 2.09
N SER A 38 8.34 5.65 2.00
CA SER A 38 9.22 6.71 2.50
C SER A 38 9.26 6.78 4.03
N ARG A 39 8.22 6.29 4.70
CA ARG A 39 8.03 6.33 6.14
C ARG A 39 8.38 4.98 6.78
N ASP A 40 8.75 5.01 8.05
CA ASP A 40 9.05 3.80 8.83
C ASP A 40 7.80 2.93 9.11
N GLN A 41 6.62 3.46 8.82
CA GLN A 41 5.33 2.83 9.10
C GLN A 41 4.46 2.80 7.85
N LEU A 42 3.75 1.68 7.69
CA LEU A 42 2.70 1.50 6.69
C LEU A 42 1.43 2.28 7.07
N GLY A 43 0.56 2.54 6.09
CA GLY A 43 -0.76 3.16 6.29
C GLY A 43 -1.00 4.42 5.46
N GLY A 44 0.04 4.99 4.86
CA GLY A 44 -0.06 6.17 4.00
C GLY A 44 -0.73 7.34 4.73
N THR A 45 -1.84 7.84 4.19
CA THR A 45 -2.65 8.92 4.79
C THR A 45 -2.94 8.70 6.28
N TRP A 46 -3.23 7.46 6.69
CA TRP A 46 -3.63 7.13 8.07
C TRP A 46 -2.46 7.03 9.04
N ASP A 47 -1.24 6.80 8.55
CA ASP A 47 -0.04 6.92 9.36
C ASP A 47 0.46 8.36 9.44
N LEU A 48 0.41 9.08 8.32
CA LEU A 48 0.90 10.44 8.15
C LEU A 48 0.09 11.46 8.97
N PHE A 49 -1.23 11.41 8.86
CA PHE A 49 -2.10 12.39 9.52
C PHE A 49 -2.61 11.84 10.84
N ARG A 50 -2.17 12.45 11.94
CA ARG A 50 -2.54 12.07 13.33
C ARG A 50 -3.05 13.24 14.16
N TYR A 51 -3.68 14.22 13.50
CA TYR A 51 -4.26 15.37 14.19
C TYR A 51 -5.60 15.02 14.87
N PRO A 52 -6.01 15.73 15.94
CA PRO A 52 -7.27 15.47 16.62
C PRO A 52 -8.49 15.58 15.69
N GLY A 53 -9.34 14.56 15.68
CA GLY A 53 -10.58 14.54 14.90
C GLY A 53 -10.46 14.03 13.45
N ILE A 54 -9.29 13.49 13.06
CA ILE A 54 -9.15 12.83 11.75
C ILE A 54 -10.16 11.67 11.60
N ARG A 55 -10.86 11.65 10.47
CA ARG A 55 -11.83 10.60 10.12
C ARG A 55 -12.01 10.53 8.62
N SER A 56 -12.50 9.40 8.15
CA SER A 56 -13.00 9.28 6.78
C SER A 56 -14.38 9.92 6.65
N ASP A 57 -14.69 10.40 5.45
CA ASP A 57 -16.05 10.74 5.04
C ASP A 57 -16.84 9.54 4.53
N SER A 58 -16.15 8.43 4.24
CA SER A 58 -16.73 7.18 3.76
C SER A 58 -17.17 6.31 4.96
N ASP A 59 -18.30 5.62 4.81
CA ASP A 59 -18.77 4.64 5.79
C ASP A 59 -17.78 3.49 5.98
N MET A 60 -17.78 2.87 7.17
CA MET A 60 -16.85 1.75 7.47
C MET A 60 -17.00 0.57 6.50
N CYS A 61 -18.22 0.31 6.01
CA CYS A 61 -18.48 -0.78 5.07
C CYS A 61 -17.99 -0.50 3.64
N THR A 62 -17.77 0.78 3.29
CA THR A 62 -17.29 1.18 1.96
C THR A 62 -15.80 1.46 1.97
N MET A 63 -15.24 1.87 3.11
CA MET A 63 -13.81 2.09 3.29
C MET A 63 -13.10 0.81 3.75
N GLY A 64 -13.03 -0.19 2.86
CA GLY A 64 -12.33 -1.45 3.10
C GLY A 64 -11.99 -2.19 1.82
N PHE A 65 -11.09 -3.17 1.92
CA PHE A 65 -10.84 -4.12 0.83
C PHE A 65 -12.05 -5.06 0.67
N ARG A 66 -12.19 -5.62 -0.55
CA ARG A 66 -13.20 -6.63 -0.86
C ARG A 66 -12.60 -8.03 -0.87
#